data_AF-A0A7W8CTC0-F1
#
_entry.id   AF-A0A7W8CTC0-F1
#
_cell.length_a   1.000
_cell.length_b   1.000
_cell.length_c   1.000
_cell.angle_alpha   90.00
_cell.angle_beta   90.00
_cell.angle_gamma   90.00
#
_symmetry.space_group_name_H-M   'P 1'
#
loop_
_entity.id
_entity.type
_entity.pdbx_description
1 polymer ?
#
loop_
_entity_poly.entity_id
_entity_poly.type
_entity_poly.pdbx_seq_one_letter_code
_entity_poly.pdbx_strand_id
1 'polypeptide(L)' 'MNNRNWLIGFGLLIILIFGGGFLIRLIRDGDFYVAEMIGSILGIMILSIGAFSKKKNSAVKPLGWRSK' A
#
# COMPACT_ATOMS: atom_id res chain seq x y z
N MET A 1 -2.76 4.96 -14.99
CA MET A 1 -2.22 4.97 -13.61
C MET A 1 -1.48 3.65 -13.39
N ASN A 2 -0.22 3.66 -12.93
CA ASN A 2 0.55 2.41 -12.73
C ASN A 2 -0.02 1.59 -11.57
N ASN A 3 -0.02 0.25 -11.68
CA ASN A 3 -0.57 -0.65 -10.67
C ASN A 3 -0.01 -0.38 -9.27
N ARG A 4 1.30 -0.08 -9.18
CA ARG A 4 1.95 0.32 -7.92
C ARG A 4 1.36 1.60 -7.32
N ASN A 5 1.16 2.63 -8.15
CA ASN A 5 0.62 3.91 -7.68
C ASN A 5 -0.85 3.76 -7.26
N TRP A 6 -1.59 2.88 -7.93
CA TRP A 6 -2.95 2.52 -7.52
C TRP A 6 -2.98 1.79 -6.17
N LEU A 7 -2.10 0.80 -5.96
CA LEU A 7 -1.94 0.09 -4.68
C LEU A 7 -1.59 1.04 -3.52
N ILE A 8 -0.65 1.96 -3.73
CA ILE A 8 -0.26 2.96 -2.73
C ILE A 8 -1.43 3.89 -2.41
N GLY A 9 -2.11 4.44 -3.43
CA GLY A 9 -3.26 5.32 -3.22
C GLY A 9 -4.43 4.62 -2.52
N PHE A 10 -4.69 3.36 -2.88
CA PHE A 10 -5.73 2.54 -2.26
C PHE A 10 -5.42 2.21 -0.80
N GLY A 11 -4.18 1.82 -0.49
CA GLY A 11 -3.73 1.60 0.88
C GLY A 11 -3.83 2.86 1.74
N LEU A 12 -3.46 4.01 1.20
CA LEU A 12 -3.60 5.31 1.88
C LEU A 12 -5.06 5.63 2.20
N LEU A 13 -5.98 5.44 1.26
CA LEU A 13 -7.42 5.67 1.48
C LEU A 13 -7.97 4.77 2.60
N ILE A 14 -7.61 3.48 2.61
CA ILE A 14 -8.05 2.56 3.67
C ILE A 14 -7.52 3.01 5.04
N ILE A 15 -6.24 3.37 5.13
CA ILE A 15 -5.66 3.88 6.39
C ILE A 15 -6.35 5.17 6.83
N LEU A 16 -6.70 6.07 5.90
CA LEU A 16 -7.30 7.36 6.25
C LEU A 16 -8.74 7.19 6.74
N ILE A 17 -9.52 6.32 6.11
CA ILE A 17 -10.92 6.06 6.48
C ILE A 17 -10.99 5.22 7.77
N PHE A 18 -10.31 4.07 7.78
CA PHE A 18 -10.38 3.15 8.93
C PHE A 18 -9.44 3.56 10.06
N GLY A 19 -8.21 3.98 9.76
CA GLY A 19 -7.24 4.42 10.76
C GLY A 19 -7.55 5.80 11.30
N GLY A 20 -7.98 6.73 10.45
CA GLY A 20 -8.48 8.03 10.92
C GLY A 20 -9.73 7.88 11.79
N GLY A 21 -10.70 7.08 11.35
CA GLY A 21 -11.91 6.76 12.13
C GLY A 21 -11.59 6.09 13.46
N PHE A 22 -10.74 5.07 13.44
CA PHE A 22 -10.25 4.36 14.64
C PHE A 22 -9.58 5.32 15.61
N LEU A 23 -8.65 6.17 15.15
CA LEU A 23 -7.90 7.08 16.01
C LEU A 23 -8.81 8.13 16.65
N ILE A 24 -9.79 8.66 15.90
CA ILE A 24 -10.77 9.61 16.43
C ILE A 24 -11.62 8.95 17.53
N ARG A 25 -12.14 7.74 17.30
CA ARG A 25 -12.97 7.04 18.30
C ARG A 25 -12.16 6.61 19.51
N LEU A 26 -10.93 6.16 19.30
CA LEU A 26 -10.01 5.81 20.37
C LEU A 26 -9.73 7.01 21.29
N ILE A 27 -9.48 8.19 20.72
CA ILE A 27 -9.18 9.40 21.50
C ILE A 27 -10.45 9.99 22.11
N ARG A 28 -11.58 9.97 21.38
CA ARG A 28 -12.82 10.64 21.80
C ARG A 28 -13.61 9.81 22.81
N ASP A 29 -13.87 8.55 22.47
CA ASP A 29 -14.79 7.69 23.20
C ASP A 29 -14.03 6.70 24.10
N GLY A 30 -12.70 6.58 23.93
CA GLY A 30 -11.89 5.60 24.65
C GLY A 30 -12.20 4.15 24.26
N ASP A 31 -13.04 3.96 23.22
CA ASP A 31 -13.56 2.66 22.80
C ASP A 31 -12.75 2.10 21.64
N PHE A 32 -12.40 0.82 21.76
CA PHE A 32 -11.61 0.10 20.77
C PHE A 32 -12.54 -0.59 19.77
N TYR A 33 -12.83 0.11 18.67
CA TYR A 33 -13.56 -0.47 17.57
C TYR A 33 -12.69 -1.45 16.77
N VAL A 34 -12.76 -2.72 17.14
CA VAL A 34 -11.95 -3.81 16.56
C VAL A 34 -12.07 -3.86 15.02
N ALA A 35 -13.26 -3.58 14.47
CA ALA A 35 -13.48 -3.53 13.02
C ALA A 35 -12.63 -2.45 12.32
N GLU A 36 -12.52 -1.26 12.92
CA GLU A 36 -11.71 -0.17 12.36
C GLU A 36 -10.22 -0.44 12.54
N MET A 37 -9.84 -1.06 13.65
CA MET A 37 -8.46 -1.51 13.87
C MET A 37 -8.02 -2.53 12.80
N ILE A 38 -8.84 -3.53 12.51
CA ILE A 38 -8.54 -4.54 11.47
C ILE A 38 -8.44 -3.88 10.09
N GLY A 39 -9.37 -2.97 9.75
CA GLY A 39 -9.31 -2.22 8.51
C GLY A 39 -8.02 -1.39 8.38
N SER A 40 -7.58 -0.77 9.48
CA SER A 40 -6.33 -0.01 9.55
C SER A 40 -5.10 -0.89 9.28
N ILE A 41 -5.05 -2.06 9.91
CA ILE A 41 -3.96 -3.04 9.74
C ILE A 41 -3.91 -3.55 8.29
N LEU A 42 -5.06 -3.85 7.70
CA LEU A 42 -5.15 -4.25 6.29
C LEU A 42 -4.67 -3.14 5.35
N GLY A 43 -5.03 -1.89 5.64
CA GLY A 43 -4.53 -0.72 4.91
C GLY A 43 -3.01 -0.60 4.95
N ILE A 44 -2.40 -0.76 6.14
CA ILE A 44 -0.93 -0.74 6.32
C ILE A 44 -0.26 -1.88 5.56
N MET A 45 -0.84 -3.09 5.58
CA MET A 45 -0.32 -4.22 4.80
C MET A 45 -0.32 -3.92 3.30
N ILE A 46 -1.44 -3.42 2.76
CA ILE A 46 -1.55 -3.09 1.33
C ILE A 46 -0.57 -1.98 0.93
N LEU A 47 -0.47 -0.93 1.77
CA LEU A 47 0.46 0.17 1.56
C LEU A 47 1.91 -0.34 1.53
N SER A 48 2.26 -1.24 2.46
CA SER A 48 3.59 -1.85 2.55
C SER A 48 3.89 -2.63 1.28
N ILE A 49 2.98 -3.48 0.80
CA ILE A 49 3.17 -4.22 -0.45
C ILE A 49 3.37 -3.27 -1.63
N GLY A 50 2.58 -2.19 -1.72
CA GLY A 50 2.72 -1.17 -2.76
C GLY A 50 4.06 -0.43 -2.70
N ALA A 51 4.52 -0.07 -1.50
CA ALA A 51 5.77 0.64 -1.27
C ALA A 51 7.01 -0.22 -1.53
N PHE A 52 6.99 -1.50 -1.14
CA PHE A 52 8.11 -2.44 -1.30
C PHE A 52 8.13 -3.13 -2.67
N SER A 53 7.11 -2.93 -3.51
CA SER A 53 7.09 -3.47 -4.88
C SER A 53 8.16 -2.80 -5.76
N LYS A 54 9.33 -3.43 -5.86
CA LYS A 54 10.38 -3.04 -6.82
C LYS A 54 9.84 -3.15 -8.24
N LYS A 55 10.03 -2.08 -9.03
CA LYS A 55 9.80 -2.14 -10.48
C LYS A 55 10.77 -3.19 -11.04
N LYS A 56 10.27 -4.33 -11.54
CA LYS A 56 11.08 -5.22 -12.38
C LYS A 56 11.47 -4.43 -13.63
N ASN A 57 12.61 -3.75 -13.59
CA ASN A 57 13.27 -3.32 -14.80
C ASN A 57 13.76 -4.63 -15.42
N SER A 58 13.00 -5.16 -16.36
CA SER A 58 13.51 -6.16 -17.29
C SER A 58 14.73 -5.53 -17.93
N ALA A 59 15.92 -5.90 -17.43
CA ALA A 59 17.17 -5.53 -18.05
C ALA A 59 17.05 -6.04 -19.48
N VAL A 60 16.91 -5.11 -20.43
CA VAL A 60 16.99 -5.42 -21.85
C VAL A 60 18.37 -6.01 -22.03
N LYS A 61 18.46 -7.34 -22.12
CA LYS A 61 19.69 -8.02 -22.51
C LYS A 61 19.96 -7.52 -23.93
N PRO A 62 21.02 -6.75 -24.20
CA PRO A 62 21.27 -6.27 -25.55
C PRO A 62 21.46 -7.51 -26.44
N LEU A 63 20.50 -7.70 -27.35
CA LEU A 63 20.59 -8.74 -28.37
C LEU A 63 21.68 -8.32 -29.35
N GLY A 64 22.71 -9.16 -29.48
CA GLY A 64 23.51 -9.23 -30.70
C GLY A 64 24.76 -8.37 -30.74
N TRP A 65 25.85 -8.89 -30.18
CA TRP A 65 27.14 -8.81 -30.87
C TRP A 65 27.36 -10.13 -31.61
N ARG A 66 26.65 -10.28 -32.74
CA ARG A 66 27.14 -11.12 -33.82
C ARG A 66 28.07 -10.25 -34.66
N SER A 67 29.32 -10.13 -34.22
CA SER A 67 30.39 -9.77 -35.14
C SER A 67 30.70 -11.00 -35.97
N LYS A 68 30.65 -10.81 -37.28
CA LYS A 68 31.19 -11.70 -38.31
C LYS A 68 32.63 -12.13 -37.98
#